data_AF-A0A661BVL4-F1
#
_entry.id   AF-A0A661BVL4-F1
#
_cell.length_a   1.000
_cell.length_b   1.000
_cell.length_c   1.000
_cell.angle_alpha   90.00
_cell.angle_beta   90.00
_cell.angle_gamma   90.00
#
_symmetry.space_group_name_H-M   'P 1'
#
loop_
_entity.id
_entity.type
_entity.pdbx_description
1 polymer ?
#
loop_
_entity_poly.entity_id
_entity_poly.type
_entity_poly.pdbx_seq_one_letter_code
_entity_poly.pdbx_strand_id
1 'polypeptide(L)'
;MSAQQKNIAIGKPLVIIGVLLSVFIILMLGSLVYVGDKRAALQRHVELSADELLLSQQMATFSLRASSGSEEAFDRLHISRIKFDAILTAYRSGDIGTEKLADELIPELDNVESDWRNYRNNIDVIINGRQSITEVKELYEVIDSFIPQMLTYSDEVVGVLIRKNASSRQVYLATRQMMLSQRIKNNLNQVLAGGEEAAAAADRFGRDAALFGRVLEGLLKGSKGLRIEKVTDAEAVGKLREVAML
;
A
#
# COMPACT_ATOMS: atom_id res chain seq x y z
N MET A 1 70.35 16.42 -62.72
CA MET A 1 69.92 16.86 -61.38
C MET A 1 69.63 15.61 -60.58
N SER A 2 70.55 15.21 -59.69
CA SER A 2 70.48 13.95 -58.96
C SER A 2 69.67 14.16 -57.68
N ALA A 3 68.54 13.47 -57.55
CA ALA A 3 67.77 13.44 -56.32
C ALA A 3 68.45 12.48 -55.34
N GLN A 4 69.09 13.03 -54.29
CA GLN A 4 69.61 12.25 -53.18
C GLN A 4 68.45 11.60 -52.42
N GLN A 5 68.31 10.29 -52.57
CA GLN A 5 67.43 9.48 -51.72
C GLN A 5 68.11 9.35 -50.35
N LYS A 6 67.71 10.22 -49.41
CA LYS A 6 68.20 10.24 -48.04
C LYS A 6 67.64 9.01 -47.31
N ASN A 7 68.38 7.90 -47.34
CA ASN A 7 68.08 6.74 -46.50
C ASN A 7 68.23 7.16 -45.03
N ILE A 8 67.10 7.40 -44.37
CA ILE A 8 67.06 7.65 -42.94
C ILE A 8 67.46 6.36 -42.26
N ALA A 9 68.72 6.24 -41.86
CA ALA A 9 69.15 5.21 -40.95
C ALA A 9 68.41 5.46 -39.62
N ILE A 10 67.31 4.73 -39.40
CA ILE A 10 66.57 4.77 -38.15
C ILE A 10 67.54 4.28 -37.08
N GLY A 11 68.08 5.20 -36.27
CA GLY A 11 68.98 4.84 -35.19
C GLY A 11 68.27 3.84 -34.28
N LYS A 12 68.96 2.77 -33.85
CA LYS A 12 68.48 1.85 -32.79
C LYS A 12 67.74 2.55 -31.63
N PRO A 13 68.16 3.73 -31.11
CA PRO A 13 67.39 4.44 -30.10
C PRO A 13 66.00 4.92 -30.56
N LEU A 14 65.82 5.31 -31.81
CA LEU A 14 64.53 5.76 -32.36
C LEU A 14 63.52 4.61 -32.45
N VAL A 15 63.98 3.40 -32.81
CA VAL A 15 63.16 2.19 -32.81
C VAL A 15 62.72 1.83 -31.39
N ILE A 16 63.64 1.89 -30.42
CA ILE A 16 63.35 1.59 -29.01
C ILE A 16 62.32 2.58 -28.45
N ILE A 17 62.47 3.87 -28.73
CA ILE A 17 61.51 4.90 -28.32
C ILE A 17 60.14 4.67 -28.98
N GLY A 18 60.11 4.32 -30.26
CA GLY A 18 58.87 3.98 -30.98
C GLY A 18 58.13 2.80 -30.35
N VAL A 19 58.84 1.71 -30.03
CA VAL A 19 58.26 0.52 -29.38
C VAL A 19 57.75 0.86 -27.98
N LEU A 20 58.53 1.58 -27.16
CA LEU A 20 58.11 2.01 -25.83
C LEU A 20 56.84 2.87 -25.89
N LEU A 21 56.77 3.80 -26.85
CA LEU A 21 55.60 4.65 -27.05
C LEU A 21 54.38 3.84 -27.47
N SER A 22 54.53 2.85 -28.37
CA SER A 22 53.44 1.93 -28.73
C SER A 22 52.93 1.13 -27.53
N VAL A 23 53.83 0.60 -26.69
CA VAL A 23 53.44 -0.12 -25.46
C VAL A 23 52.69 0.80 -24.51
N PHE A 24 53.15 2.03 -24.32
CA PHE A 24 52.48 3.00 -23.44
C PHE A 24 51.08 3.37 -23.94
N ILE A 25 50.92 3.55 -25.27
CA ILE A 25 49.60 3.79 -25.87
C ILE A 25 48.66 2.59 -25.65
N ILE A 26 49.15 1.37 -25.83
CA ILE A 26 48.34 0.15 -25.59
C ILE A 26 47.93 0.06 -24.12
N LEU A 27 48.84 0.31 -23.18
CA LEU A 27 48.54 0.33 -21.75
C LEU A 27 47.54 1.43 -21.39
N MET A 28 47.67 2.61 -22.00
CA MET A 28 46.73 3.72 -21.82
C MET A 28 45.33 3.34 -22.33
N LEU A 29 45.24 2.79 -23.55
CA LEU A 29 43.96 2.33 -24.12
C LEU A 29 43.33 1.23 -23.26
N GLY A 30 44.12 0.25 -22.80
CA GLY A 30 43.65 -0.80 -21.89
C GLY A 30 43.14 -0.24 -20.57
N SER A 31 43.85 0.72 -19.97
CA SER A 31 43.42 1.41 -18.76
C SER A 31 42.13 2.21 -18.96
N LEU A 32 41.98 2.91 -20.08
CA LEU A 32 40.75 3.64 -20.40
C LEU A 32 39.54 2.72 -20.56
N VAL A 33 39.71 1.57 -21.24
CA VAL A 33 38.65 0.56 -21.36
C VAL A 33 38.29 -0.01 -19.98
N TYR A 34 39.30 -0.38 -19.18
CA TYR A 34 39.10 -0.91 -17.83
C TYR A 34 38.38 0.08 -16.90
N VAL A 35 38.80 1.34 -16.90
CA VAL A 35 38.15 2.40 -16.10
C VAL A 35 36.73 2.68 -16.62
N GLY A 36 36.51 2.66 -17.94
CA GLY A 36 35.20 2.82 -18.54
C GLY A 36 34.22 1.74 -18.10
N ASP A 37 34.65 0.48 -18.14
CA ASP A 37 33.86 -0.68 -17.72
C ASP A 37 33.52 -0.63 -16.23
N LYS A 38 34.52 -0.32 -15.38
CA LYS A 38 34.29 -0.17 -13.93
C LYS A 38 33.37 1.00 -13.58
N ARG A 39 33.40 2.09 -14.34
CA ARG A 39 32.45 3.20 -14.18
C ARG A 39 31.04 2.78 -14.56
N ALA A 40 30.86 2.01 -15.63
CA ALA A 40 29.56 1.51 -16.03
C ALA A 40 28.95 0.56 -14.98
N ALA A 41 29.75 -0.37 -14.44
CA ALA A 41 29.32 -1.25 -13.36
C ALA A 41 28.92 -0.47 -12.09
N LEU A 42 29.75 0.49 -11.66
CA LEU A 42 29.43 1.32 -10.50
C LEU A 42 28.18 2.17 -10.72
N GLN A 43 28.03 2.77 -11.90
CA GLN A 43 26.83 3.53 -12.24
C GLN A 43 25.59 2.64 -12.16
N ARG A 44 25.67 1.41 -12.68
CA ARG A 44 24.57 0.46 -12.60
C ARG A 44 24.18 0.12 -11.16
N HIS A 45 25.15 -0.10 -10.28
CA HIS A 45 24.88 -0.35 -8.85
C HIS A 45 24.20 0.85 -8.17
N VAL A 46 24.62 2.07 -8.49
CA VAL A 46 23.98 3.31 -7.97
C VAL A 46 22.54 3.43 -8.46
N GLU A 47 22.28 3.15 -9.74
CA GLU A 47 20.92 3.15 -10.29
C GLU A 47 20.02 2.13 -9.59
N LEU A 48 20.50 0.90 -9.41
CA LEU A 48 19.77 -0.15 -8.70
C LEU A 48 19.51 0.21 -7.23
N SER A 49 20.46 0.88 -6.57
CA SER A 49 20.28 1.34 -5.19
C SER A 49 19.22 2.43 -5.09
N ALA A 50 19.16 3.33 -6.08
CA ALA A 50 18.11 4.33 -6.17
C ALA A 50 16.73 3.69 -6.44
N ASP A 51 16.70 2.66 -7.30
CA ASP A 51 15.48 1.88 -7.56
C ASP A 51 14.99 1.15 -6.30
N GLU A 52 15.87 0.50 -5.52
CA GLU A 52 15.49 -0.12 -4.24
C GLU A 52 14.91 0.88 -3.25
N LEU A 53 15.53 2.06 -3.12
CA LEU A 53 14.99 3.11 -2.26
C LEU A 53 13.60 3.53 -2.71
N LEU A 54 13.39 3.77 -4.00
CA LEU A 54 12.09 4.11 -4.55
C LEU A 54 11.07 2.98 -4.32
N LEU A 55 11.45 1.73 -4.60
CA LEU A 55 10.62 0.55 -4.39
C LEU A 55 10.21 0.41 -2.93
N SER A 56 11.11 0.65 -1.96
CA SER A 56 10.81 0.58 -0.54
C SER A 56 9.70 1.58 -0.13
N GLN A 57 9.79 2.82 -0.62
CA GLN A 57 8.80 3.87 -0.35
C GLN A 57 7.46 3.57 -1.04
N GLN A 58 7.52 3.08 -2.28
CA GLN A 58 6.34 2.67 -3.02
C GLN A 58 5.65 1.48 -2.37
N MET A 59 6.39 0.47 -1.91
CA MET A 59 5.83 -0.70 -1.22
C MET A 59 5.12 -0.31 0.06
N ALA A 60 5.63 0.68 0.83
CA ALA A 60 4.90 1.21 1.99
C ALA A 60 3.53 1.80 1.58
N THR A 61 3.50 2.58 0.50
CA THR A 61 2.27 3.19 -0.02
C THR A 61 1.29 2.13 -0.56
N PHE A 62 1.79 1.17 -1.34
CA PHE A 62 0.97 0.10 -1.90
C PHE A 62 0.47 -0.84 -0.81
N SER A 63 1.25 -1.12 0.23
CA SER A 63 0.84 -1.92 1.39
C SER A 63 -0.36 -1.30 2.09
N LEU A 64 -0.34 0.02 2.32
CA LEU A 64 -1.48 0.72 2.91
C LEU A 64 -2.72 0.63 2.02
N ARG A 65 -2.60 0.97 0.73
CA ARG A 65 -3.72 0.92 -0.21
C ARG A 65 -4.28 -0.49 -0.42
N ALA A 66 -3.41 -1.49 -0.48
CA ALA A 66 -3.80 -2.90 -0.59
C ALA A 66 -4.54 -3.36 0.68
N SER A 67 -4.07 -2.95 1.86
CA SER A 67 -4.75 -3.21 3.13
C SER A 67 -6.16 -2.61 3.18
N SER A 68 -6.40 -1.54 2.42
CA SER A 68 -7.74 -0.95 2.21
C SER A 68 -8.53 -1.54 1.05
N GLY A 69 -8.10 -2.66 0.49
CA GLY A 69 -8.81 -3.38 -0.58
C GLY A 69 -8.66 -2.76 -1.97
N SER A 70 -7.58 -2.03 -2.25
CA SER A 70 -7.27 -1.59 -3.62
C SER A 70 -6.63 -2.72 -4.42
N GLU A 71 -7.38 -3.26 -5.40
CA GLU A 71 -6.90 -4.34 -6.27
C GLU A 71 -5.61 -3.98 -7.02
N GLU A 72 -5.56 -2.78 -7.62
CA GLU A 72 -4.36 -2.28 -8.30
C GLU A 72 -3.15 -2.24 -7.35
N ALA A 73 -3.36 -1.85 -6.09
CA ALA A 73 -2.28 -1.75 -5.12
C ALA A 73 -1.70 -3.12 -4.75
N PHE A 74 -2.52 -4.18 -4.71
CA PHE A 74 -2.01 -5.55 -4.53
C PHE A 74 -1.06 -5.96 -5.66
N ASP A 75 -1.43 -5.68 -6.92
CA ASP A 75 -0.59 -6.04 -8.06
C ASP A 75 0.71 -5.23 -8.06
N ARG A 76 0.62 -3.93 -7.78
CA ARG A 76 1.80 -3.06 -7.66
C ARG A 76 2.72 -3.50 -6.53
N LEU A 77 2.16 -3.85 -5.36
CA LEU A 77 2.93 -4.34 -4.21
C LEU A 77 3.67 -5.64 -4.56
N HIS A 78 2.99 -6.59 -5.18
CA HIS A 78 3.58 -7.86 -5.61
C HIS A 78 4.71 -7.65 -6.63
N ILE A 79 4.50 -6.81 -7.63
CA ILE A 79 5.54 -6.47 -8.63
C ILE A 79 6.75 -5.81 -7.95
N SER A 80 6.52 -4.84 -7.06
CA SER A 80 7.61 -4.15 -6.37
C SER A 80 8.43 -5.10 -5.49
N ARG A 81 7.77 -6.03 -4.78
CA ARG A 81 8.46 -7.08 -4.00
C ARG A 81 9.35 -7.95 -4.87
N ILE A 82 8.83 -8.41 -6.01
CA ILE A 82 9.61 -9.23 -6.96
C ILE A 82 10.81 -8.46 -7.51
N LYS A 83 10.63 -7.17 -7.85
CA LYS A 83 11.73 -6.33 -8.32
C LYS A 83 12.81 -6.15 -7.25
N PHE A 84 12.42 -5.90 -6.01
CA PHE A 84 13.37 -5.79 -4.89
C PHE A 84 14.15 -7.10 -4.69
N ASP A 85 13.45 -8.26 -4.68
CA ASP A 85 14.09 -9.59 -4.63
C ASP A 85 15.13 -9.78 -5.76
N ALA A 86 14.79 -9.33 -6.98
CA ALA A 86 15.68 -9.44 -8.14
C ALA A 86 16.94 -8.57 -8.01
N ILE A 87 16.81 -7.35 -7.47
CA ILE A 87 17.96 -6.45 -7.28
C ILE A 87 18.94 -7.02 -6.25
N LEU A 88 18.44 -7.49 -5.11
CA LEU A 88 19.28 -8.15 -4.09
C LEU A 88 20.00 -9.38 -4.66
N THR A 89 19.29 -10.18 -5.48
CA THR A 89 19.90 -11.33 -6.17
C THR A 89 21.00 -10.89 -7.14
N ALA A 90 20.77 -9.82 -7.90
CA ALA A 90 21.77 -9.25 -8.82
C ALA A 90 23.02 -8.75 -8.07
N TYR A 91 22.88 -8.16 -6.89
CA TYR A 91 24.03 -7.80 -6.06
C TYR A 91 24.82 -9.01 -5.58
N ARG A 92 24.15 -10.13 -5.26
CA ARG A 92 24.80 -11.32 -4.73
C ARG A 92 25.52 -12.14 -5.79
N SER A 93 24.85 -12.42 -6.92
CA SER A 93 25.36 -13.34 -7.94
C SER A 93 25.72 -12.67 -9.27
N GLY A 94 25.40 -11.39 -9.43
CA GLY A 94 25.39 -10.73 -10.74
C GLY A 94 24.17 -11.13 -11.57
N ASP A 95 23.91 -10.37 -12.63
CA ASP A 95 22.88 -10.65 -13.65
C ASP A 95 23.33 -10.20 -15.05
N ILE A 96 22.41 -10.19 -16.02
CA ILE A 96 22.68 -9.62 -17.35
C ILE A 96 22.79 -8.10 -17.23
N GLY A 97 24.02 -7.60 -17.21
CA GLY A 97 24.32 -6.16 -17.20
C GLY A 97 24.63 -5.60 -15.81
N THR A 98 24.56 -6.41 -14.75
CA THR A 98 24.98 -6.03 -13.40
C THR A 98 26.05 -6.99 -12.89
N GLU A 99 27.24 -6.47 -12.61
CA GLU A 99 28.29 -7.25 -11.93
C GLU A 99 27.85 -7.58 -10.49
N LYS A 100 28.30 -8.71 -9.94
CA LYS A 100 28.16 -8.96 -8.49
C LYS A 100 28.87 -7.85 -7.69
N LEU A 101 28.40 -7.56 -6.49
CA LEU A 101 29.10 -6.66 -5.58
C LEU A 101 30.48 -7.21 -5.21
N ALA A 102 31.38 -6.29 -4.85
CA ALA A 102 32.69 -6.64 -4.33
C ALA A 102 32.55 -7.43 -3.02
N ASP A 103 33.45 -8.39 -2.78
CA ASP A 103 33.34 -9.32 -1.65
C ASP A 103 33.40 -8.57 -0.29
N GLU A 104 34.00 -7.38 -0.25
CA GLU A 104 34.05 -6.51 0.93
C GLU A 104 32.69 -5.92 1.34
N LEU A 105 31.71 -5.85 0.42
CA LEU A 105 30.37 -5.28 0.67
C LEU A 105 29.31 -6.35 1.00
N ILE A 106 29.68 -7.63 0.95
CA ILE A 106 28.77 -8.75 1.22
C ILE A 106 28.24 -8.72 2.67
N PRO A 107 29.04 -8.40 3.72
CA PRO A 107 28.51 -8.29 5.07
C PRO A 107 27.42 -7.22 5.22
N GLU A 108 27.56 -6.08 4.53
CA GLU A 108 26.54 -5.03 4.50
C GLU A 108 25.29 -5.47 3.74
N LEU A 109 25.46 -6.19 2.62
CA LEU A 109 24.35 -6.79 1.88
C LEU A 109 23.58 -7.81 2.73
N ASP A 110 24.26 -8.64 3.52
CA ASP A 110 23.64 -9.62 4.41
C ASP A 110 22.70 -8.94 5.43
N ASN A 111 23.04 -7.74 5.92
CA ASN A 111 22.18 -6.96 6.80
C ASN A 111 20.92 -6.48 6.07
N VAL A 112 21.07 -5.93 4.86
CA VAL A 112 19.94 -5.48 4.04
C VAL A 112 19.02 -6.63 3.68
N GLU A 113 19.56 -7.78 3.27
CA GLU A 113 18.79 -8.99 2.99
C GLU A 113 18.04 -9.48 4.25
N SER A 114 18.62 -9.32 5.43
CA SER A 114 17.97 -9.69 6.69
C SER A 114 16.77 -8.81 7.01
N ASP A 115 16.91 -7.49 6.90
CA ASP A 115 15.80 -6.56 7.09
C ASP A 115 14.72 -6.76 6.03
N TRP A 116 15.14 -6.98 4.78
CA TRP A 116 14.25 -7.29 3.68
C TRP A 116 13.44 -8.56 3.92
N ARG A 117 14.02 -9.66 4.43
CA ARG A 117 13.26 -10.89 4.75
C ARG A 117 12.08 -10.61 5.69
N ASN A 118 12.30 -9.81 6.73
CA ASN A 118 11.23 -9.44 7.67
C ASN A 118 10.16 -8.59 6.99
N TYR A 119 10.58 -7.59 6.21
CA TYR A 119 9.65 -6.71 5.50
C TYR A 119 8.85 -7.45 4.42
N ARG A 120 9.50 -8.32 3.65
CA ARG A 120 8.92 -9.21 2.64
C ARG A 120 7.86 -10.14 3.23
N ASN A 121 8.13 -10.73 4.40
CA ASN A 121 7.15 -11.58 5.08
C ASN A 121 5.87 -10.80 5.44
N ASN A 122 6.00 -9.55 5.89
CA ASN A 122 4.83 -8.70 6.17
C ASN A 122 4.06 -8.36 4.89
N ILE A 123 4.77 -8.09 3.79
CA ILE A 123 4.14 -7.89 2.47
C ILE A 123 3.39 -9.15 2.02
N ASP A 124 3.96 -10.33 2.22
CA ASP A 124 3.33 -11.60 1.86
C ASP A 124 2.03 -11.85 2.63
N VAL A 125 1.98 -11.46 3.91
CA VAL A 125 0.73 -11.52 4.68
C VAL A 125 -0.36 -10.67 4.01
N ILE A 126 -0.02 -9.46 3.56
CA ILE A 126 -0.97 -8.57 2.87
C ILE A 126 -1.40 -9.21 1.54
N ILE A 127 -0.46 -9.62 0.69
CA ILE A 127 -0.75 -10.20 -0.63
C ILE A 127 -1.61 -11.47 -0.51
N ASN A 128 -1.30 -12.35 0.44
CA ASN A 128 -2.07 -13.57 0.67
C ASN A 128 -3.46 -13.28 1.25
N GLY A 129 -3.62 -12.17 1.96
CA GLY A 129 -4.91 -11.69 2.49
C GLY A 129 -5.83 -11.05 1.46
N ARG A 130 -5.41 -10.94 0.19
CA ARG A 130 -6.13 -10.23 -0.88
C ARG A 130 -7.62 -10.54 -0.93
N GLN A 131 -7.98 -11.83 -0.97
CA GLN A 131 -9.38 -12.24 -1.07
C GLN A 131 -10.21 -11.76 0.12
N SER A 132 -9.74 -12.01 1.34
CA SER A 132 -10.46 -11.61 2.56
C SER A 132 -10.60 -10.10 2.69
N ILE A 133 -9.58 -9.34 2.30
CA ILE A 133 -9.63 -7.88 2.33
C ILE A 133 -10.62 -7.35 1.29
N THR A 134 -10.62 -7.92 0.09
CA THR A 134 -11.58 -7.56 -0.97
C THR A 134 -13.02 -7.85 -0.53
N GLU A 135 -13.29 -9.03 0.04
CA GLU A 135 -14.63 -9.38 0.56
C GLU A 135 -15.12 -8.40 1.64
N VAL A 136 -14.23 -8.02 2.57
CA VAL A 136 -14.55 -7.02 3.60
C VAL A 136 -14.85 -5.66 2.97
N LYS A 137 -14.13 -5.28 1.91
CA LYS A 137 -14.39 -4.04 1.18
C LYS A 137 -15.70 -4.07 0.41
N GLU A 138 -16.05 -5.16 -0.24
CA GLU A 138 -17.34 -5.29 -0.91
C GLU A 138 -18.49 -5.16 0.10
N LEU A 139 -18.38 -5.83 1.25
CA LEU A 139 -19.35 -5.68 2.34
C LEU A 139 -19.42 -4.23 2.85
N TYR A 140 -18.28 -3.55 2.95
CA TYR A 140 -18.24 -2.13 3.27
C TYR A 140 -19.05 -1.30 2.28
N GLU A 141 -18.83 -1.49 0.98
CA GLU A 141 -19.48 -0.69 -0.06
C GLU A 141 -21.00 -0.88 -0.02
N VAL A 142 -21.45 -2.10 0.26
CA VAL A 142 -22.86 -2.40 0.52
C VAL A 142 -23.37 -1.61 1.73
N ILE A 143 -22.68 -1.67 2.87
CA ILE A 143 -23.11 -0.95 4.08
C ILE A 143 -23.11 0.57 3.87
N ASP A 144 -22.05 1.14 3.29
CA ASP A 144 -21.94 2.58 3.04
C ASP A 144 -23.05 3.08 2.10
N SER A 145 -23.48 2.25 1.14
CA SER A 145 -24.60 2.57 0.25
C SER A 145 -25.94 2.73 0.98
N PHE A 146 -26.10 2.07 2.14
CA PHE A 146 -27.31 2.15 2.96
C PHE A 146 -27.28 3.29 3.99
N ILE A 147 -26.10 3.83 4.33
CA ILE A 147 -25.99 4.91 5.34
C ILE A 147 -26.88 6.13 5.01
N PRO A 148 -26.92 6.65 3.77
CA PRO A 148 -27.83 7.76 3.43
C PRO A 148 -29.29 7.41 3.67
N GLN A 149 -29.73 6.21 3.30
CA GLN A 149 -31.11 5.75 3.48
C GLN A 149 -31.44 5.59 4.97
N MET A 150 -30.53 5.03 5.76
CA MET A 150 -30.67 4.94 7.22
C MET A 150 -30.86 6.32 7.86
N LEU A 151 -30.16 7.35 7.38
CA LEU A 151 -30.29 8.72 7.87
C LEU A 151 -31.65 9.32 7.50
N THR A 152 -32.05 9.22 6.22
CA THR A 152 -33.33 9.73 5.73
C THR A 152 -34.50 9.11 6.48
N TYR A 153 -34.54 7.78 6.57
CA TYR A 153 -35.64 7.10 7.26
C TYR A 153 -35.63 7.36 8.78
N SER A 154 -34.46 7.50 9.39
CA SER A 154 -34.38 7.89 10.81
C SER A 154 -34.93 9.31 11.04
N ASP A 155 -34.64 10.24 10.13
CA ASP A 155 -35.18 11.62 10.18
C ASP A 155 -36.71 11.63 9.98
N GLU A 156 -37.21 10.86 9.01
CA GLU A 156 -38.66 10.71 8.79
C GLU A 156 -39.37 10.14 10.03
N VAL A 157 -38.80 9.13 10.68
CA VAL A 157 -39.33 8.58 11.94
C VAL A 157 -39.40 9.65 13.02
N VAL A 158 -38.34 10.46 13.19
CA VAL A 158 -38.35 11.58 14.15
C VAL A 158 -39.46 12.57 13.81
N GLY A 159 -39.61 12.93 12.52
CA GLY A 159 -40.68 13.81 12.06
C GLY A 159 -42.08 13.29 12.37
N VAL A 160 -42.34 11.99 12.14
CA VAL A 160 -43.62 11.36 12.50
C VAL A 160 -43.85 11.38 14.02
N LEU A 161 -42.83 11.01 14.81
CA LEU A 161 -42.92 11.00 16.27
C LEU A 161 -43.28 12.39 16.83
N ILE A 162 -42.70 13.45 16.28
CA ILE A 162 -43.04 14.83 16.66
C ILE A 162 -44.48 15.16 16.28
N ARG A 163 -44.90 14.90 15.03
CA ARG A 163 -46.29 15.16 14.56
C ARG A 163 -47.33 14.43 15.41
N LYS A 164 -46.99 13.26 15.94
CA LYS A 164 -47.88 12.40 16.74
C LYS A 164 -47.79 12.64 18.25
N ASN A 165 -47.08 13.68 18.69
CA ASN A 165 -46.87 13.99 20.12
C ASN A 165 -46.30 12.80 20.91
N ALA A 166 -45.36 12.05 20.32
CA ALA A 166 -44.65 11.00 21.02
C ALA A 166 -43.86 11.57 22.22
N SER A 167 -43.54 10.72 23.19
CA SER A 167 -42.79 11.17 24.37
C SER A 167 -41.43 11.76 23.97
N SER A 168 -40.96 12.79 24.69
CA SER A 168 -39.65 13.40 24.44
C SER A 168 -38.50 12.37 24.49
N ARG A 169 -38.68 11.30 25.28
CA ARG A 169 -37.75 10.18 25.34
C ARG A 169 -37.70 9.39 24.03
N GLN A 170 -38.84 9.10 23.39
CA GLN A 170 -38.89 8.40 22.11
C GLN A 170 -38.26 9.23 20.99
N VAL A 171 -38.56 10.54 20.96
CA VAL A 171 -37.93 11.47 20.01
C VAL A 171 -36.41 11.48 20.19
N TYR A 172 -35.93 11.63 21.44
CA TYR A 172 -34.49 11.57 21.74
C TYR A 172 -33.82 10.26 21.30
N LEU A 173 -34.47 9.13 21.56
CA LEU A 173 -33.94 7.81 21.18
C LEU A 173 -33.86 7.64 19.66
N ALA A 174 -34.87 8.12 18.92
CA ALA A 174 -34.89 8.10 17.46
C ALA A 174 -33.81 9.04 16.87
N THR A 175 -33.67 10.27 17.36
CA THR A 175 -32.60 11.18 16.94
C THR A 175 -31.20 10.60 17.21
N ARG A 176 -31.04 9.88 18.33
CA ARG A 176 -29.77 9.20 18.65
C ARG A 176 -29.41 8.10 17.63
N GLN A 177 -30.38 7.50 16.93
CA GLN A 177 -30.10 6.53 15.86
C GLN A 177 -29.36 7.16 14.69
N MET A 178 -29.69 8.39 14.31
CA MET A 178 -28.98 9.13 13.25
C MET A 178 -27.50 9.29 13.58
N MET A 179 -27.18 9.61 14.84
CA MET A 179 -25.80 9.71 15.32
C MET A 179 -25.08 8.35 15.31
N LEU A 180 -25.79 7.26 15.58
CA LEU A 180 -25.20 5.91 15.49
C LEU A 180 -24.87 5.55 14.04
N SER A 181 -25.73 5.87 13.06
CA SER A 181 -25.41 5.65 11.63
C SER A 181 -24.14 6.38 11.20
N GLN A 182 -23.94 7.61 11.65
CA GLN A 182 -22.70 8.36 11.38
C GLN A 182 -21.47 7.71 12.06
N ARG A 183 -21.62 7.24 13.31
CA ARG A 183 -20.53 6.54 14.01
C ARG A 183 -20.20 5.20 13.36
N ILE A 184 -21.21 4.45 12.89
CA ILE A 184 -21.04 3.22 12.11
C ILE A 184 -20.20 3.52 10.88
N LYS A 185 -20.59 4.52 10.07
CA LYS A 185 -19.82 4.94 8.88
C LYS A 185 -18.38 5.29 9.23
N ASN A 186 -18.16 6.14 10.23
CA ASN A 186 -16.83 6.59 10.61
C ASN A 186 -15.93 5.45 11.10
N ASN A 187 -16.45 4.57 11.96
CA ASN A 187 -15.70 3.40 12.43
C ASN A 187 -15.38 2.45 11.27
N LEU A 188 -16.33 2.26 10.35
CA LEU A 188 -16.17 1.38 9.22
C LEU A 188 -15.14 1.91 8.21
N ASN A 189 -15.10 3.24 7.97
CA ASN A 189 -14.02 3.90 7.22
C ASN A 189 -12.65 3.64 7.86
N GLN A 190 -12.56 3.66 9.19
CA GLN A 190 -11.31 3.40 9.90
C GLN A 190 -10.88 1.93 9.80
N VAL A 191 -11.83 0.98 9.77
CA VAL A 191 -11.53 -0.44 9.50
C VAL A 191 -10.91 -0.58 8.11
N LEU A 192 -11.52 0.04 7.09
CA LEU A 192 -10.99 0.00 5.73
C LEU A 192 -9.65 0.72 5.59
N ALA A 193 -9.44 1.84 6.26
CA ALA A 193 -8.15 2.52 6.25
C ALA A 193 -7.01 1.61 6.75
N GLY A 194 -7.34 0.58 7.55
CA GLY A 194 -6.37 -0.36 8.09
C GLY A 194 -5.47 0.28 9.16
N GLY A 195 -4.32 -0.34 9.39
CA GLY A 195 -3.35 0.10 10.40
C GLY A 195 -3.69 -0.33 11.82
N GLU A 196 -2.96 0.24 12.79
CA GLU A 196 -3.00 -0.18 14.20
C GLU A 196 -4.39 -0.03 14.85
N GLU A 197 -5.15 1.00 14.45
CA GLU A 197 -6.47 1.31 15.01
C GLU A 197 -7.61 0.49 14.38
N ALA A 198 -7.36 -0.28 13.32
CA ALA A 198 -8.40 -1.00 12.58
C ALA A 198 -9.17 -2.00 13.45
N ALA A 199 -8.46 -2.74 14.31
CA ALA A 199 -9.08 -3.72 15.20
C ALA A 199 -10.01 -3.04 16.24
N ALA A 200 -9.57 -1.94 16.84
CA ALA A 200 -10.38 -1.17 17.78
C ALA A 200 -11.58 -0.51 17.08
N ALA A 201 -11.41 -0.04 15.85
CA ALA A 201 -12.49 0.48 15.03
C ALA A 201 -13.53 -0.58 14.67
N ALA A 202 -13.10 -1.80 14.33
CA ALA A 202 -14.00 -2.93 14.04
C ALA A 202 -14.88 -3.28 15.25
N ASP A 203 -14.29 -3.31 16.44
CA ASP A 203 -15.02 -3.54 17.70
C ASP A 203 -16.01 -2.40 18.02
N ARG A 204 -15.64 -1.13 17.78
CA ARG A 204 -16.57 0.01 17.90
C ARG A 204 -17.71 -0.06 16.90
N PHE A 205 -17.42 -0.38 15.63
CA PHE A 205 -18.42 -0.62 14.59
C PHE A 205 -19.41 -1.69 15.03
N GLY A 206 -18.94 -2.87 15.45
CA GLY A 206 -19.79 -3.97 15.88
C GLY A 206 -20.72 -3.59 17.03
N ARG A 207 -20.22 -2.84 18.02
CA ARG A 207 -21.06 -2.32 19.12
C ARG A 207 -22.11 -1.32 18.65
N ASP A 208 -21.75 -0.38 17.79
CA ASP A 208 -22.67 0.65 17.30
C ASP A 208 -23.75 0.04 16.40
N ALA A 209 -23.40 -0.90 15.52
CA ALA A 209 -24.34 -1.68 14.71
C ALA A 209 -25.30 -2.52 15.57
N ALA A 210 -24.78 -3.23 16.58
CA ALA A 210 -25.60 -4.00 17.50
C ALA A 210 -26.53 -3.11 18.36
N LEU A 211 -26.08 -1.93 18.75
CA LEU A 211 -26.93 -0.96 19.45
C LEU A 211 -28.01 -0.40 18.52
N PHE A 212 -27.67 -0.09 17.27
CA PHE A 212 -28.62 0.39 16.27
C PHE A 212 -29.75 -0.62 16.08
N GLY A 213 -29.40 -1.89 15.79
CA GLY A 213 -30.37 -2.97 15.60
C GLY A 213 -31.28 -3.18 16.83
N ARG A 214 -30.72 -3.18 18.05
CA ARG A 214 -31.52 -3.33 19.28
C ARG A 214 -32.47 -2.16 19.55
N VAL A 215 -32.09 -0.94 19.19
CA VAL A 215 -32.99 0.22 19.34
C VAL A 215 -34.07 0.19 18.27
N LEU A 216 -33.73 -0.13 17.02
CA LEU A 216 -34.69 -0.31 15.93
C LEU A 216 -35.74 -1.37 16.28
N GLU A 217 -35.30 -2.53 16.76
CA GLU A 217 -36.20 -3.58 17.25
C GLU A 217 -37.02 -3.10 18.47
N GLY A 218 -36.39 -2.37 19.39
CA GLY A 218 -37.07 -1.78 20.54
C GLY A 218 -38.16 -0.77 20.16
N LEU A 219 -37.96 0.01 19.09
CA LEU A 219 -38.99 0.91 18.56
C LEU A 219 -40.14 0.13 17.90
N LEU A 220 -39.85 -0.98 17.22
CA LEU A 220 -40.86 -1.82 16.54
C LEU A 220 -41.67 -2.71 17.50
N LYS A 221 -41.03 -3.27 18.53
CA LYS A 221 -41.62 -4.29 19.42
C LYS A 221 -41.77 -3.83 20.87
N GLY A 222 -41.11 -2.74 21.26
CA GLY A 222 -40.92 -2.35 22.65
C GLY A 222 -39.73 -3.08 23.29
N SER A 223 -39.04 -2.44 24.24
CA SER A 223 -37.95 -3.04 25.00
C SER A 223 -37.94 -2.53 26.44
N LYS A 224 -38.24 -3.41 27.40
CA LYS A 224 -38.18 -3.06 28.83
C LYS A 224 -36.75 -2.79 29.30
N GLY A 225 -35.78 -3.57 28.83
CA GLY A 225 -34.37 -3.41 29.18
C GLY A 225 -33.79 -2.08 28.71
N LEU A 226 -34.18 -1.62 27.51
CA LEU A 226 -33.76 -0.31 26.98
C LEU A 226 -34.72 0.82 27.35
N ARG A 227 -35.82 0.51 28.04
CA ARG A 227 -36.92 1.44 28.37
C ARG A 227 -37.41 2.19 27.12
N ILE A 228 -37.71 1.41 26.08
CA ILE A 228 -38.26 1.86 24.81
C ILE A 228 -39.70 1.38 24.72
N GLU A 229 -40.62 2.32 24.56
CA GLU A 229 -42.01 2.02 24.29
C GLU A 229 -42.19 1.75 22.79
N LYS A 230 -42.99 0.72 22.49
CA LYS A 230 -43.33 0.36 21.12
C LYS A 230 -43.98 1.55 20.41
N VAL A 231 -43.49 1.87 19.22
CA VAL A 231 -44.14 2.82 18.32
C VAL A 231 -45.39 2.14 17.74
N THR A 232 -46.54 2.77 17.94
CA THR A 232 -47.85 2.23 17.53
C THR A 232 -48.39 2.87 16.26
N ASP A 233 -47.88 4.03 15.88
CA ASP A 233 -48.30 4.73 14.68
C ASP A 233 -47.89 3.96 13.41
N ALA A 234 -48.85 3.72 12.52
CA ALA A 234 -48.66 2.87 11.34
C ALA A 234 -47.65 3.45 10.33
N GLU A 235 -47.59 4.78 10.19
CA GLU A 235 -46.65 5.47 9.30
C GLU A 235 -45.22 5.31 9.83
N ALA A 236 -45.01 5.60 11.13
CA ALA A 236 -43.70 5.41 11.75
C ALA A 236 -43.23 3.95 11.74
N VAL A 237 -44.13 2.99 12.00
CA VAL A 237 -43.81 1.56 11.93
C VAL A 237 -43.44 1.13 10.50
N GLY A 238 -44.11 1.67 9.48
CA GLY A 238 -43.75 1.45 8.08
C GLY A 238 -42.31 1.87 7.80
N LYS A 239 -41.93 3.09 8.21
CA LYS A 239 -40.57 3.62 8.05
C LYS A 239 -39.51 2.84 8.83
N LEU A 240 -39.80 2.45 10.06
CA LEU A 240 -38.90 1.60 10.84
C LEU A 240 -38.68 0.23 10.18
N ARG A 241 -39.68 -0.32 9.47
CA ARG A 241 -39.50 -1.56 8.70
C ARG A 241 -38.66 -1.36 7.45
N GLU A 242 -38.80 -0.22 6.77
CA GLU A 242 -37.91 0.13 5.65
C GLU A 242 -36.44 0.15 6.10
N VAL A 243 -36.14 0.77 7.27
CA VAL A 243 -34.79 0.73 7.85
C VAL A 243 -34.32 -0.69 8.20
N ALA A 244 -35.22 -1.54 8.70
CA ALA A 244 -34.88 -2.90 9.13
C ALA A 244 -34.65 -3.89 7.98
N MET A 245 -35.01 -3.52 6.75
CA MET A 245 -34.84 -4.34 5.54
C MET A 245 -33.56 -3.99 4.75
N LEU A 246 -32.84 -2.95 5.17
CA LEU A 246 -31.50 -2.60 4.67
C LEU A 246 -30.45 -3.53 5.32
#